data_AF-A0A7X0VFG1-F1
#
_entry.id   AF-A0A7X0VFG1-F1
#
_cell.length_a   1.000
_cell.length_b   1.000
_cell.length_c   1.000
_cell.angle_alpha   90.00
_cell.angle_beta   90.00
_cell.angle_gamma   90.00
#
_symmetry.space_group_name_H-M   'P 1'
#
loop_
_entity.id
_entity.type
_entity.pdbx_description
1 polymer ?
#
loop_
_entity_poly.entity_id
_entity_poly.type
_entity_poly.pdbx_seq_one_letter_code
_entity_poly.pdbx_strand_id
1 'polypeptide(L)'
;MTDINAFDMDSHAAGRALDLLHGLIFKILLATDGRTTDVLEALLDEKMKVHVIRQEQMQQEHAERLGESSGAPYYMRESLLLSEKSRFLVSHNFSLVYAKHVPPSLYEKIVRREEGIGKAIS
;
A
#
# COMPACT_ATOMS: atom_id res chain seq x y z
N MET A 1 -45.08 22.94 9.07
CA MET A 1 -43.92 23.02 9.99
C MET A 1 -43.18 21.70 9.87
N THR A 2 -42.08 21.69 9.13
CA THR A 2 -41.19 20.53 9.00
C THR A 2 -40.39 20.40 10.29
N ASP A 3 -40.40 19.21 10.88
CA ASP A 3 -39.78 18.94 12.19
C ASP A 3 -38.26 19.10 12.12
N ILE A 4 -37.75 20.20 12.67
CA ILE A 4 -36.31 20.51 12.77
C ILE A 4 -35.58 19.43 13.57
N ASN A 5 -36.29 18.76 14.50
CA ASN A 5 -35.76 17.66 15.31
C ASN A 5 -35.50 16.37 14.50
N ALA A 6 -36.23 16.15 13.40
CA ALA A 6 -36.03 14.97 12.55
C ALA A 6 -34.71 15.07 11.75
N PHE A 7 -34.38 16.26 11.27
CA PHE A 7 -33.12 16.52 10.55
C PHE A 7 -31.89 16.36 11.45
N ASP A 8 -31.99 16.76 12.71
CA ASP A 8 -30.87 16.69 13.67
C ASP A 8 -30.60 15.25 14.12
N MET A 9 -31.65 14.45 14.34
CA MET A 9 -31.52 13.01 14.65
C MET A 9 -30.93 12.20 13.49
N ASP A 10 -31.33 12.51 12.24
CA ASP A 10 -30.77 11.87 11.04
C ASP A 10 -29.29 12.22 10.84
N SER A 11 -28.91 13.48 11.10
CA SER A 11 -27.51 13.93 11.04
C SER A 11 -26.62 13.20 12.03
N HIS A 12 -27.08 13.05 13.29
CA HIS A 12 -26.34 12.31 14.32
C HIS A 12 -26.25 10.81 14.03
N ALA A 13 -27.28 10.20 13.44
CA ALA A 13 -27.25 8.80 13.03
C ALA A 13 -26.28 8.58 11.86
N ALA A 14 -26.27 9.48 10.88
CA ALA A 14 -25.34 9.45 9.75
C ALA A 14 -23.88 9.58 10.20
N GLY A 15 -23.58 10.47 11.15
CA GLY A 15 -22.24 10.60 11.73
C GLY A 15 -21.75 9.31 12.37
N ARG A 16 -22.56 8.67 13.21
CA ARG A 16 -22.21 7.38 13.83
C ARG A 16 -22.02 6.26 12.80
N ALA A 17 -22.86 6.21 11.77
CA ALA A 17 -22.72 5.21 10.71
C ALA A 17 -21.42 5.39 9.92
N LEU A 18 -21.03 6.65 9.64
CA LEU A 18 -19.77 6.97 8.98
C LEU A 18 -18.56 6.58 9.84
N ASP A 19 -18.59 6.87 11.14
CA ASP A 19 -17.51 6.47 12.06
C ASP A 19 -17.34 4.95 12.14
N LEU A 20 -18.46 4.22 12.18
CA LEU A 20 -18.44 2.75 12.14
C LEU A 20 -17.86 2.23 10.82
N LEU A 21 -18.25 2.81 9.70
CA LEU A 21 -17.73 2.44 8.37
C LEU A 21 -16.23 2.71 8.27
N HIS A 22 -15.77 3.89 8.70
CA HIS A 22 -14.34 4.21 8.76
C HIS A 22 -13.59 3.20 9.61
N GLY A 23 -14.07 2.90 10.82
CA GLY A 23 -13.46 1.91 11.70
C GLY A 23 -13.38 0.52 11.08
N LEU A 24 -14.41 0.12 10.32
CA LEU A 24 -14.41 -1.17 9.61
C LEU A 24 -13.38 -1.20 8.47
N ILE A 25 -13.32 -0.14 7.65
CA ILE A 25 -12.36 -0.02 6.55
C ILE A 25 -10.92 -0.11 7.08
N PHE A 26 -10.61 0.61 8.16
CA PHE A 26 -9.27 0.53 8.76
C PHE A 26 -8.94 -0.87 9.29
N LYS A 27 -9.89 -1.57 9.90
CA LYS A 27 -9.69 -2.95 10.34
C LYS A 27 -9.39 -3.88 9.16
N ILE A 28 -10.10 -3.72 8.04
CA ILE A 28 -9.84 -4.50 6.82
C ILE A 28 -8.44 -4.20 6.30
N LEU A 29 -8.04 -2.92 6.19
CA LEU A 29 -6.72 -2.53 5.71
C LEU A 29 -5.58 -3.04 6.60
N LEU A 30 -5.80 -3.16 7.91
CA LEU A 30 -4.82 -3.65 8.87
C LEU A 30 -4.70 -5.18 8.92
N ALA A 31 -5.79 -5.91 8.68
CA ALA A 31 -5.85 -7.36 8.84
C ALA A 31 -5.76 -8.12 7.51
N THR A 32 -5.86 -7.43 6.37
CA THR A 32 -5.81 -8.09 5.05
C THR A 32 -4.45 -8.74 4.80
N ASP A 33 -4.49 -10.00 4.37
CA ASP A 33 -3.36 -10.76 3.83
C ASP A 33 -3.28 -10.65 2.29
N GLY A 34 -4.32 -10.09 1.68
CA GLY A 34 -4.39 -9.81 0.25
C GLY A 34 -3.65 -8.54 -0.18
N ARG A 35 -3.76 -8.20 -1.46
CA ARG A 35 -3.18 -6.98 -2.01
C ARG A 35 -3.94 -5.75 -1.51
N THR A 36 -3.34 -5.00 -0.59
CA THR A 36 -3.91 -3.74 -0.08
C THR A 36 -4.29 -2.77 -1.20
N THR A 37 -3.54 -2.77 -2.32
CA THR A 37 -3.85 -1.96 -3.51
C THR A 37 -5.24 -2.22 -4.06
N ASP A 38 -5.72 -3.47 -4.09
CA ASP A 38 -7.01 -3.81 -4.70
C ASP A 38 -8.17 -3.26 -3.84
N VAL A 39 -8.01 -3.29 -2.51
CA VAL A 39 -8.96 -2.65 -1.58
C VAL A 39 -8.97 -1.13 -1.77
N LEU A 40 -7.81 -0.51 -1.93
CA LEU A 40 -7.68 0.93 -2.13
C LEU A 40 -8.27 1.39 -3.48
N GLU A 41 -8.09 0.58 -4.55
CA GLU A 41 -8.74 0.83 -5.84
C GLU A 41 -10.27 0.79 -5.72
N ALA A 42 -10.81 -0.18 -4.98
CA ALA A 42 -12.25 -0.31 -4.76
C ALA A 42 -12.83 0.85 -3.94
N LEU A 43 -12.10 1.36 -2.94
CA LEU A 43 -12.53 2.50 -2.12
C LEU A 43 -12.54 3.83 -2.89
N LEU A 44 -11.63 4.00 -3.84
CA LEU A 44 -11.46 5.25 -4.59
C LEU A 44 -12.14 5.23 -5.97
N ASP A 45 -12.62 4.08 -6.44
CA ASP A 45 -13.09 3.86 -7.81
C ASP A 45 -12.08 4.36 -8.88
N GLU A 46 -10.80 4.15 -8.57
CA GLU A 46 -9.68 4.61 -9.38
C GLU A 46 -8.59 3.56 -9.40
N LYS A 47 -7.85 3.49 -10.52
CA LYS A 47 -6.63 2.70 -10.59
C LYS A 47 -5.51 3.35 -9.81
N MET A 48 -4.67 2.53 -9.19
CA MET A 48 -3.51 3.01 -8.44
C MET A 48 -2.25 2.97 -9.30
N LYS A 49 -1.46 4.03 -9.23
CA LYS A 49 -0.17 4.18 -9.90
C LYS A 49 0.94 4.27 -8.87
N VAL A 50 1.95 3.42 -9.03
CA VAL A 50 3.14 3.43 -8.16
C VAL A 50 4.15 4.43 -8.69
N HIS A 51 4.72 5.21 -7.79
CA HIS A 51 5.82 6.11 -8.06
C HIS A 51 7.00 5.77 -7.15
N VAL A 52 8.06 5.21 -7.72
CA VAL A 52 9.27 4.83 -6.96
C VAL A 52 10.12 6.08 -6.72
N ILE A 53 10.25 6.48 -5.46
CA ILE A 53 11.09 7.62 -5.06
C ILE A 53 12.55 7.17 -5.03
N ARG A 54 12.81 6.03 -4.37
CA ARG A 54 14.17 5.55 -4.10
C ARG A 54 14.19 4.03 -4.20
N GLN A 55 15.24 3.51 -4.81
CA GLN A 55 15.52 2.08 -4.84
C GLN A 55 17.04 1.87 -4.86
N GLU A 56 17.57 1.30 -3.78
CA GLU A 56 19.00 1.20 -3.50
C GLU A 56 19.35 -0.23 -3.13
N GLN A 57 20.48 -0.70 -3.66
CA GLN A 57 21.10 -1.94 -3.19
C GLN A 57 21.83 -1.65 -1.89
N MET A 58 21.51 -2.40 -0.83
CA MET A 58 22.22 -2.27 0.43
C MET A 58 23.60 -2.93 0.34
N GLN A 59 24.59 -2.27 0.95
CA GLN A 59 25.93 -2.83 1.08
C GLN A 59 25.94 -4.05 1.99
N GLN A 60 26.87 -4.97 1.73
CA GLN A 60 26.96 -6.28 2.36
C GLN A 60 27.11 -6.19 3.90
N GLU A 61 27.81 -5.18 4.41
CA GLU A 61 27.98 -4.92 5.85
C GLU A 61 26.65 -4.67 6.59
N HIS A 62 25.67 -4.05 5.91
CA HIS A 62 24.34 -3.85 6.48
C HIS A 62 23.46 -5.10 6.35
N ALA A 63 23.69 -5.93 5.33
CA ALA A 63 23.01 -7.20 5.13
C ALA A 63 23.37 -8.23 6.22
N GLU A 64 24.63 -8.27 6.65
CA GLU A 64 25.12 -9.17 7.70
C GLU A 64 24.42 -8.94 9.05
N ARG A 65 24.01 -7.70 9.35
CA ARG A 65 23.24 -7.35 10.56
C ARG A 65 21.79 -7.86 10.53
N LEU A 66 21.26 -8.20 9.36
CA LEU A 66 19.89 -8.67 9.15
C LEU A 66 19.76 -10.21 9.15
N GLY A 67 20.87 -10.93 9.36
CA GLY A 67 20.86 -12.36 9.67
C GLY A 67 21.02 -13.33 8.51
N GLU A 68 21.14 -12.88 7.25
CA GLU A 68 21.46 -13.76 6.11
C GLU A 68 22.77 -13.36 5.41
N SER A 69 23.80 -14.20 5.55
CA SER A 69 25.15 -13.97 5.00
C SER A 69 25.38 -14.58 3.60
N SER A 70 24.32 -14.96 2.88
CA SER A 70 24.49 -15.79 1.67
C SER A 70 24.95 -15.03 0.41
N GLY A 71 25.44 -13.80 0.55
CA GLY A 71 26.03 -12.99 -0.53
C GLY A 71 25.04 -12.39 -1.53
N ALA A 72 23.74 -12.72 -1.44
CA ALA A 72 22.73 -12.09 -2.28
C ALA A 72 22.42 -10.66 -1.79
N PRO A 73 22.16 -9.71 -2.71
CA PRO A 73 21.88 -8.33 -2.33
C PRO A 73 20.51 -8.14 -1.68
N TYR A 74 20.45 -7.23 -0.71
CA TYR A 74 19.20 -6.64 -0.26
C TYR A 74 18.92 -5.36 -1.04
N TYR A 75 17.64 -5.11 -1.33
CA TYR A 75 17.18 -3.87 -1.94
C TYR A 75 16.19 -3.18 -1.02
N MET A 76 16.46 -1.91 -0.74
CA MET A 76 15.49 -1.03 -0.10
C MET A 76 14.76 -0.27 -1.21
N ARG A 77 13.43 -0.28 -1.17
CA ARG A 77 12.59 0.49 -2.08
C ARG A 77 11.58 1.31 -1.30
N GLU A 78 11.51 2.59 -1.66
CA GLU A 78 10.57 3.59 -1.16
C GLU A 78 9.70 4.05 -2.32
N SER A 79 8.39 4.06 -2.12
CA SER A 79 7.45 4.38 -3.18
C SER A 79 6.15 4.98 -2.67
N LEU A 80 5.56 5.84 -3.49
CA LEU A 80 4.24 6.41 -3.28
C LEU A 80 3.23 5.64 -4.13
N LEU A 81 2.03 5.47 -3.58
CA LEU A 81 0.86 4.99 -4.32
C LEU A 81 -0.09 6.15 -4.51
N LEU A 82 -0.33 6.54 -5.76
CA LEU A 82 -1.24 7.62 -6.11
C LEU A 82 -2.43 7.08 -6.88
N SER A 83 -3.61 7.66 -6.68
CA SER A 83 -4.73 7.44 -7.59
C SER A 83 -4.40 8.02 -8.98
N GLU A 84 -4.84 7.32 -10.03
CA GLU A 84 -4.47 7.67 -11.40
C GLU A 84 -5.11 8.98 -11.87
N LYS A 85 -6.40 9.18 -11.59
CA LYS A 85 -7.17 10.33 -12.09
C LYS A 85 -7.05 11.53 -11.16
N SER A 86 -7.35 11.34 -9.87
CA SER A 86 -7.35 12.43 -8.87
C SER A 86 -5.96 12.78 -8.36
N ARG A 87 -4.93 11.96 -8.66
CA ARG A 87 -3.54 12.17 -8.20
C ARG A 87 -3.43 12.25 -6.68
N PHE A 88 -4.42 11.71 -5.97
CA PHE A 88 -4.47 11.66 -4.52
C PHE A 88 -3.42 10.67 -4.01
N LEU A 89 -2.61 11.11 -3.04
CA LEU A 89 -1.61 10.24 -2.42
C LEU A 89 -2.28 9.33 -1.40
N VAL A 90 -2.29 8.02 -1.68
CA VAL A 90 -3.00 7.02 -0.88
C VAL A 90 -2.10 6.35 0.14
N SER A 91 -0.84 6.08 -0.22
CA SER A 91 0.11 5.47 0.71
C SER A 91 1.56 5.81 0.39
N HIS A 92 2.39 5.73 1.44
CA HIS A 92 3.85 5.78 1.35
C HIS A 92 4.41 4.44 1.86
N ASN A 93 5.12 3.74 0.99
CA ASN A 93 5.52 2.35 1.19
C ASN A 93 7.04 2.21 1.24
N PHE A 94 7.51 1.51 2.26
CA PHE A 94 8.90 1.09 2.42
C PHE A 94 8.97 -0.43 2.35
N SER A 95 9.90 -0.94 1.57
CA SER A 95 10.10 -2.38 1.37
C SER A 95 11.57 -2.72 1.38
N LEU A 96 11.88 -3.84 2.02
CA LEU A 96 13.21 -4.45 2.01
C LEU A 96 13.08 -5.82 1.37
N VAL A 97 13.76 -6.02 0.25
CA VAL A 97 13.64 -7.23 -0.58
C VAL A 97 14.98 -7.95 -0.59
N TYR A 98 15.00 -9.20 -0.15
CA TYR A 98 16.19 -10.05 -0.24
C TYR A 98 16.20 -10.82 -1.56
N ALA A 99 17.12 -10.50 -2.45
CA ALA A 99 17.08 -10.97 -3.83
C ALA A 99 17.18 -12.50 -3.97
N LYS A 100 17.80 -13.19 -3.00
CA LYS A 100 17.91 -14.66 -3.01
C LYS A 100 16.55 -15.36 -3.10
N HIS A 101 15.54 -14.81 -2.46
CA HIS A 101 14.20 -15.41 -2.37
C HIS A 101 13.26 -14.92 -3.48
N VAL A 102 13.76 -14.10 -4.40
CA VAL A 102 12.97 -13.52 -5.49
C VAL A 102 13.28 -14.27 -6.79
N PRO A 103 12.27 -14.88 -7.44
CA PRO A 103 12.46 -15.46 -8.77
C PRO A 103 13.04 -14.45 -9.76
N PRO A 104 13.97 -14.83 -10.66
CA PRO A 104 14.62 -13.90 -11.58
C PRO A 104 13.66 -13.06 -12.43
N SER A 105 12.55 -13.64 -12.89
CA SER A 105 11.52 -12.93 -13.65
C SER A 105 10.81 -11.83 -12.85
N LEU A 106 10.59 -12.07 -11.56
CA LEU A 106 10.05 -11.07 -10.62
C LEU A 106 11.09 -10.01 -10.30
N TYR A 107 12.34 -10.43 -10.14
CA TYR A 107 13.47 -9.55 -9.88
C TYR A 107 13.61 -8.50 -11.00
N GLU A 108 13.57 -8.92 -12.26
CA GLU A 108 13.64 -8.00 -13.41
C GLU A 108 12.52 -6.95 -13.40
N LYS A 109 11.29 -7.34 -13.05
CA LYS A 109 10.14 -6.41 -12.95
C LYS A 109 10.32 -5.41 -11.81
N ILE A 110 10.84 -5.84 -10.67
CA ILE A 110 11.11 -4.97 -9.51
C ILE A 110 12.24 -3.98 -9.83
N VAL A 111 13.29 -4.42 -10.53
CA VAL A 111 14.40 -3.56 -10.96
C VAL A 111 13.95 -2.47 -11.93
N ARG A 112 12.97 -2.77 -12.79
CA ARG A 112 12.43 -1.79 -13.76
C ARG A 112 11.63 -0.64 -13.15
N ARG A 113 11.27 -0.70 -11.85
CA ARG A 113 10.53 0.34 -11.10
C ARG A 113 9.12 0.67 -11.64
N GLU A 114 8.62 -0.08 -12.60
CA GLU A 114 7.35 0.20 -13.28
C GLU A 114 6.13 -0.33 -12.52
N GLU A 115 6.28 -1.39 -11.72
CA GLU A 115 5.16 -2.06 -11.07
C GLU A 115 5.28 -2.07 -9.54
N GLY A 116 4.13 -2.06 -8.84
CA GLY A 116 4.07 -2.32 -7.42
C GLY A 116 4.45 -3.76 -7.10
N ILE A 117 5.07 -3.99 -5.95
CA ILE A 117 5.57 -5.32 -5.55
C ILE A 117 4.43 -6.35 -5.55
N GLY A 118 3.28 -6.01 -4.97
CA GLY A 118 2.12 -6.91 -4.92
C GLY A 118 1.60 -7.32 -6.30
N LYS A 119 1.68 -6.43 -7.31
CA LYS A 119 1.31 -6.75 -8.70
C LYS A 119 2.33 -7.64 -9.39
N ALA A 120 3.61 -7.49 -9.04
CA ALA A 120 4.66 -8.26 -9.65
C ALA A 120 4.64 -9.74 -9.17
N ILE A 121 4.18 -10.00 -7.93
CA ILE A 121 4.12 -11.33 -7.30
C ILE A 121 2.92 -12.18 -7.78
N SER A 122 1.78 -11.54 -8.04
CA SER A 122 0.53 -12.17 -8.51
C SER A 122 0.51 -12.36 -10.02
#